data_AF-A0A6N7S8C0-F1
#
_entry.id   AF-A0A6N7S8C0-F1
#
_cell.length_a   1.000
_cell.length_b   1.000
_cell.length_c   1.000
_cell.angle_alpha   90.00
_cell.angle_beta   90.00
_cell.angle_gamma   90.00
#
_symmetry.space_group_name_H-M   'P 1'
#
loop_
_entity.id
_entity.type
_entity.pdbx_description
1 polymer ?
#
loop_
_entity_poly.entity_id
_entity_poly.type
_entity_poly.pdbx_seq_one_letter_code
_entity_poly.pdbx_strand_id
1 'polypeptide(L)'
;MVMVCLPFLLHKGGVNMLSLFAKKTMILGAPAEGDLLDITQVSDPFFSSKNLGDGIAVNPHTELVCAPCDGKLIMLFETRHAFGIRSKDVELLIHIGMDTVEMQGQGFTALKKVNDPVRRGEPIIRFDRQLLSAYDLTVMMLITKASNWHWEKHLDLQSVKASETVMTGERL
;
A
#
# COMPACT_ATOMS: atom_id res chain seq x y z
N MET A 1 -39.50 -2.11 64.51
CA MET A 1 -39.89 -0.68 64.38
C MET A 1 -38.58 0.06 64.16
N VAL A 2 -38.18 0.55 62.98
CA VAL A 2 -38.87 0.87 61.73
C VAL A 2 -37.95 0.44 60.57
N MET A 3 -38.59 -0.12 59.55
CA MET A 3 -38.09 -0.47 58.23
C MET A 3 -38.19 0.79 57.34
N VAL A 4 -37.14 1.18 56.63
CA VAL A 4 -37.26 2.04 55.42
C VAL A 4 -36.24 1.62 54.36
N CYS A 5 -36.77 1.37 53.17
CA CYS A 5 -36.14 1.04 51.88
C CYS A 5 -35.10 2.10 51.42
N LEU A 6 -34.16 1.82 50.49
CA LEU A 6 -34.31 1.65 49.02
C LEU A 6 -32.95 1.18 48.41
N PRO A 7 -32.79 0.89 47.09
CA PRO A 7 -32.24 -0.36 46.59
C PRO A 7 -30.99 -0.16 45.68
N PHE A 8 -30.54 -1.27 45.13
CA PHE A 8 -29.79 -1.49 43.87
C PHE A 8 -29.57 -0.34 42.86
N LEU A 9 -28.57 -0.56 41.98
CA LEU A 9 -28.21 0.13 40.71
C LEU A 9 -27.18 1.27 40.87
N LEU A 10 -26.07 1.38 40.13
CA LEU A 10 -25.64 0.78 38.86
C LEU A 10 -24.12 0.85 38.73
N HIS A 11 -23.58 -0.20 38.11
CA HIS A 11 -22.34 -0.23 37.37
C HIS A 11 -22.29 0.98 36.41
N LYS A 12 -21.29 1.84 36.51
CA LYS A 12 -20.88 2.73 35.42
C LYS A 12 -19.38 2.64 35.24
N GLY A 13 -18.96 1.53 34.62
CA GLY A 13 -17.80 1.57 33.75
C GLY A 13 -18.02 2.72 32.77
N GLY A 14 -17.23 3.78 32.91
CA GLY A 14 -17.21 4.89 31.99
C GLY A 14 -16.69 4.37 30.65
N VAL A 15 -17.58 3.91 29.79
CA VAL A 15 -17.30 3.78 28.37
C VAL A 15 -17.13 5.22 27.89
N ASN A 16 -15.90 5.63 27.61
CA ASN A 16 -15.62 6.93 27.02
C ASN A 16 -16.46 7.06 25.75
N MET A 17 -17.45 7.95 25.78
CA MET A 17 -18.31 8.27 24.63
C MET A 17 -17.49 8.82 23.44
N LEU A 18 -16.22 9.19 23.66
CA LEU A 18 -15.25 9.50 22.62
C LEU A 18 -14.77 8.31 21.78
N SER A 19 -15.01 7.05 22.21
CA SER A 19 -14.60 5.86 21.45
C SER A 19 -15.59 5.47 20.33
N LEU A 20 -16.73 6.16 20.21
CA LEU A 20 -17.80 5.80 19.26
C LEU A 20 -17.60 6.34 17.84
N PHE A 21 -16.59 7.17 17.60
CA PHE A 21 -16.29 7.74 16.28
C PHE A 21 -14.79 7.75 15.95
N ALA A 22 -14.06 6.68 16.30
CA ALA A 22 -12.71 6.52 15.75
C ALA A 22 -12.82 6.31 14.24
N LYS A 23 -12.59 7.38 13.46
CA LYS A 23 -12.49 7.29 12.00
C LYS A 23 -11.45 6.23 11.67
N LYS A 24 -11.81 5.34 10.74
CA LYS A 24 -10.89 4.30 10.30
C LYS A 24 -9.79 4.95 9.47
N THR A 25 -8.53 4.74 9.86
CA THR A 25 -7.37 5.22 9.11
C THR A 25 -6.64 4.07 8.44
N MET A 26 -5.91 4.39 7.38
CA MET A 26 -5.06 3.47 6.66
C MET A 26 -3.73 4.15 6.34
N ILE A 27 -2.65 3.39 6.45
CA ILE A 27 -1.31 3.86 6.11
C ILE A 27 -0.77 2.97 5.00
N LEU A 28 -0.28 3.59 3.92
CA LEU A 28 0.45 2.92 2.85
C LEU A 28 1.91 3.36 2.89
N GLY A 29 2.79 2.38 2.99
CA GLY A 29 4.22 2.56 2.93
C GLY A 29 4.75 2.60 1.50
N ALA A 30 5.94 3.17 1.31
CA ALA A 30 6.62 3.15 0.02
C ALA A 30 6.88 1.69 -0.42
N PRO A 31 6.56 1.33 -1.67
CA PRO A 31 6.79 -0.01 -2.20
C PRO A 31 8.27 -0.30 -2.47
N ALA A 32 9.11 0.72 -2.53
CA ALA A 32 10.56 0.61 -2.70
C ALA A 32 11.25 1.75 -1.96
N GLU A 33 12.55 1.59 -1.71
CA GLU A 33 13.42 2.71 -1.31
C GLU A 33 13.84 3.48 -2.56
N GLY A 34 13.75 4.81 -2.56
CA GLY A 34 14.08 5.63 -3.71
C GLY A 34 13.53 7.05 -3.67
N ASP A 35 13.51 7.72 -4.83
CA ASP A 35 12.95 9.08 -4.97
C ASP A 35 11.44 9.00 -5.19
N LEU A 36 10.67 9.73 -4.39
CA LEU A 36 9.20 9.68 -4.41
C LEU A 36 8.62 10.65 -5.44
N LEU A 37 7.61 10.20 -6.16
CA LEU A 37 6.91 10.94 -7.20
C LEU A 37 5.40 10.82 -7.00
N ASP A 38 4.66 11.87 -7.39
CA ASP A 38 3.22 11.69 -7.65
C ASP A 38 3.06 10.77 -8.86
N ILE A 39 2.04 9.90 -8.85
CA ILE A 39 1.68 9.10 -10.03
C ILE A 39 1.48 9.96 -11.28
N THR A 40 1.04 11.22 -11.15
CA THR A 40 0.88 12.15 -12.28
C THR A 40 2.19 12.58 -12.94
N GLN A 41 3.34 12.35 -12.31
CA GLN A 41 4.67 12.67 -12.85
C GLN A 41 5.30 11.50 -13.62
N VAL A 42 4.65 10.33 -13.61
CA VAL A 42 5.07 9.15 -14.37
C VAL A 42 4.90 9.43 -15.88
N SER A 43 5.90 9.03 -16.68
CA SER A 43 5.96 9.33 -18.11
C SER A 43 4.89 8.63 -18.95
N ASP A 44 4.36 7.49 -18.50
CA ASP A 44 3.31 6.73 -19.18
C ASP A 44 1.91 7.30 -18.84
N PRO A 45 1.16 7.81 -19.85
CA PRO A 45 -0.19 8.33 -19.69
C PRO A 45 -1.18 7.36 -19.07
N PHE A 46 -1.01 6.05 -19.26
CA PHE A 46 -1.90 5.04 -18.68
C PHE A 46 -1.90 5.10 -17.15
N PHE A 47 -0.74 5.34 -16.54
CA PHE A 47 -0.59 5.49 -15.09
C PHE A 47 -0.83 6.94 -14.65
N SER A 48 -0.25 7.94 -15.32
CA SER A 48 -0.31 9.33 -14.87
C SER A 48 -1.69 9.98 -15.01
N SER A 49 -2.56 9.44 -15.86
CA SER A 49 -3.97 9.84 -15.95
C SER A 49 -4.85 9.31 -14.80
N LYS A 50 -4.31 8.45 -13.93
CA LYS A 50 -5.03 7.79 -12.81
C LYS A 50 -6.21 6.92 -13.25
N ASN A 51 -6.25 6.47 -14.51
CA ASN A 51 -7.32 5.63 -15.03
C ASN A 51 -7.52 4.31 -14.25
N LEU A 52 -6.44 3.74 -13.73
CA LEU A 52 -6.48 2.53 -12.89
C LEU A 52 -6.69 2.81 -11.39
N GLY A 53 -6.53 4.05 -10.96
CA GLY A 53 -6.52 4.43 -9.55
C GLY A 53 -5.50 5.52 -9.25
N ASP A 54 -5.68 6.21 -8.12
CA ASP A 54 -4.67 7.15 -7.61
C ASP A 54 -3.55 6.42 -6.87
N GLY A 55 -2.41 7.08 -6.70
CA GLY A 55 -1.23 6.45 -6.14
C GLY A 55 0.01 7.33 -6.11
N ILE A 56 1.15 6.67 -5.94
CA ILE A 56 2.49 7.28 -5.99
C ILE A 56 3.40 6.40 -6.86
N ALA A 57 4.57 6.94 -7.20
CA ALA A 57 5.63 6.18 -7.83
C ALA A 57 6.97 6.41 -7.11
N VAL A 58 7.89 5.47 -7.23
CA VAL A 58 9.22 5.56 -6.62
C VAL A 58 10.27 5.20 -7.67
N ASN A 59 11.25 6.08 -7.89
CA ASN A 59 12.46 5.74 -8.65
C ASN A 59 13.40 4.96 -7.72
N PRO A 60 13.52 3.63 -7.86
CA PRO A 60 14.11 2.83 -6.81
C PRO A 60 15.64 3.04 -6.74
N HIS A 61 16.20 3.07 -5.54
CA HIS A 61 17.64 3.01 -5.28
C HIS A 61 18.12 1.59 -4.95
N THR A 62 17.19 0.70 -4.58
CA THR A 62 17.45 -0.71 -4.30
C THR A 62 16.79 -1.61 -5.34
N GLU A 63 17.01 -2.92 -5.23
CA GLU A 63 16.45 -3.95 -6.11
C GLU A 63 15.25 -4.68 -5.49
N LEU A 64 14.75 -4.21 -4.34
CA LEU A 64 13.67 -4.84 -3.60
C LEU A 64 12.38 -4.03 -3.70
N VAL A 65 11.30 -4.73 -4.01
CA VAL A 65 9.93 -4.20 -4.00
C VAL A 65 9.14 -4.92 -2.92
N CYS A 66 8.58 -4.14 -2.02
CA CYS A 66 8.01 -4.57 -0.76
C CYS A 66 6.49 -4.34 -0.73
N ALA A 67 5.81 -5.04 0.18
CA ALA A 67 4.40 -4.80 0.45
C ALA A 67 4.20 -3.43 1.11
N PRO A 68 3.32 -2.56 0.59
CA PRO A 68 3.07 -1.23 1.16
C PRO A 68 2.14 -1.28 2.39
N CYS A 69 1.44 -2.39 2.62
CA CYS A 69 0.54 -2.55 3.76
C CYS A 69 0.43 -4.03 4.15
N ASP A 70 -0.16 -4.27 5.33
CA ASP A 70 -0.54 -5.62 5.74
C ASP A 70 -1.72 -6.13 4.90
N GLY A 71 -1.63 -7.38 4.46
CA GLY A 71 -2.67 -7.97 3.64
C GLY A 71 -2.34 -9.36 3.13
N LYS A 72 -2.94 -9.69 1.99
CA LYS A 72 -2.74 -10.95 1.28
C LYS A 72 -2.29 -10.67 -0.14
N LEU A 73 -1.25 -11.36 -0.60
CA LEU A 73 -0.84 -11.34 -2.00
C LEU A 73 -1.91 -12.07 -2.83
N ILE A 74 -2.76 -11.33 -3.54
CA ILE A 74 -3.90 -11.90 -4.28
C ILE A 74 -3.59 -12.15 -5.74
N MET A 75 -2.54 -11.53 -6.26
CA MET A 75 -2.13 -11.64 -7.65
C MET A 75 -0.62 -11.49 -7.74
N LEU A 76 0.00 -12.33 -8.55
CA LEU A 76 1.39 -12.22 -8.98
C LEU A 76 1.37 -12.52 -10.47
N PHE A 77 1.77 -11.54 -11.29
CA PHE A 77 1.76 -11.72 -12.74
C PHE A 77 2.78 -12.79 -13.14
N GLU A 78 2.53 -13.51 -14.23
CA GLU A 78 3.37 -14.62 -14.70
C GLU A 78 4.83 -14.17 -14.94
N THR A 79 4.98 -12.98 -15.54
CA THR A 79 6.28 -12.34 -15.79
C THR A 79 6.80 -11.54 -14.58
N ARG A 80 6.11 -11.57 -13.43
CA ARG A 80 6.56 -11.03 -12.13
C ARG A 80 6.94 -9.54 -12.12
N HIS A 81 6.56 -8.78 -13.13
CA HIS A 81 6.74 -7.33 -13.16
C HIS A 81 5.70 -6.59 -12.29
N ALA A 82 4.62 -7.26 -11.87
CA ALA A 82 3.58 -6.66 -11.08
C ALA A 82 2.97 -7.66 -10.09
N PHE A 83 2.36 -7.12 -9.04
CA PHE A 83 1.62 -7.90 -8.05
C PHE A 83 0.50 -7.09 -7.41
N GLY A 84 -0.52 -7.80 -6.92
CA GLY A 84 -1.68 -7.21 -6.26
C GLY A 84 -1.78 -7.62 -4.80
N ILE A 85 -2.00 -6.66 -3.91
CA ILE A 85 -2.23 -6.90 -2.47
C ILE A 85 -3.65 -6.49 -2.12
N ARG A 86 -4.36 -7.39 -1.44
CA ARG A 86 -5.65 -7.10 -0.82
C ARG A 86 -5.46 -6.99 0.68
N SER A 87 -5.72 -5.80 1.22
CA SER A 87 -5.90 -5.59 2.65
C SER A 87 -7.36 -5.84 3.05
N LYS A 88 -7.73 -5.52 4.29
CA LYS A 88 -9.14 -5.58 4.72
C LYS A 88 -10.02 -4.51 4.06
N ASP A 89 -9.44 -3.43 3.55
CA ASP A 89 -10.17 -2.22 3.15
C ASP A 89 -9.92 -1.75 1.73
N VAL A 90 -8.73 -2.05 1.21
CA VAL A 90 -8.28 -1.61 -0.11
C VAL A 90 -7.59 -2.73 -0.87
N GLU A 91 -7.67 -2.66 -2.19
CA GLU A 91 -6.83 -3.43 -3.11
C GLU A 91 -5.82 -2.49 -3.77
N LEU A 92 -4.58 -2.97 -3.83
CA LEU A 92 -3.44 -2.24 -4.36
C LEU A 92 -2.84 -3.03 -5.52
N LEU A 93 -2.38 -2.33 -6.54
CA LEU A 93 -1.53 -2.84 -7.60
C LEU A 93 -0.15 -2.21 -7.46
N ILE A 94 0.89 -3.04 -7.45
CA ILE A 94 2.28 -2.60 -7.54
C ILE A 94 2.80 -3.06 -8.89
N HIS A 95 3.32 -2.13 -9.68
CA HIS A 95 3.87 -2.37 -11.02
C HIS A 95 5.31 -1.88 -11.07
N ILE A 96 6.23 -2.70 -11.59
CA ILE A 96 7.67 -2.46 -11.56
C ILE A 96 8.13 -2.08 -12.96
N GLY A 97 8.44 -0.81 -13.14
CA GLY A 97 8.93 -0.27 -14.40
C GLY A 97 7.86 -0.16 -15.48
N MET A 98 8.28 0.25 -16.67
CA MET A 98 7.44 0.34 -17.88
C MET A 98 7.88 -0.68 -18.91
N ASP A 99 6.91 -1.27 -19.61
CA ASP A 99 7.13 -2.31 -20.63
C ASP A 99 7.95 -3.53 -20.17
N THR A 100 8.23 -3.66 -18.87
CA THR A 100 9.02 -4.75 -18.28
C THR A 100 8.34 -6.12 -18.40
N VAL A 101 7.05 -6.16 -18.76
CA VAL A 101 6.34 -7.38 -19.14
C VAL A 101 7.03 -8.09 -20.32
N GLU A 102 7.68 -7.35 -21.21
CA GLU A 102 8.42 -7.85 -22.38
C GLU A 102 9.60 -8.76 -22.01
N MET A 103 10.12 -8.61 -20.78
CA MET A 103 11.21 -9.45 -20.28
C MET A 103 10.77 -10.87 -19.92
N GLN A 104 9.47 -11.18 -20.02
CA GLN A 104 8.94 -12.54 -19.81
C GLN A 104 9.40 -13.17 -18.47
N GLY A 105 9.58 -12.34 -17.44
CA GLY A 105 10.05 -12.78 -16.11
C GLY A 105 11.56 -12.87 -15.94
N GLN A 106 12.35 -12.64 -16.99
CA GLN A 106 13.79 -12.47 -16.88
C GLN A 106 14.10 -11.20 -16.07
N GLY A 107 15.07 -11.30 -15.16
CA GLY A 107 15.40 -10.23 -14.24
C GLY A 107 14.46 -10.12 -13.02
N PHE A 108 13.40 -10.94 -12.90
CA PHE A 108 12.49 -10.88 -11.76
C PHE A 108 12.48 -12.17 -10.92
N THR A 109 12.72 -12.02 -9.62
CA THR A 109 12.65 -13.10 -8.62
C THR A 109 11.50 -12.84 -7.65
N ALA A 110 10.48 -13.70 -7.67
CA ALA A 110 9.41 -13.65 -6.66
C ALA A 110 9.90 -14.25 -5.33
N LEU A 111 9.72 -13.49 -4.25
CA LEU A 111 10.07 -13.89 -2.88
C LEU A 111 8.85 -14.39 -2.09
N LYS A 112 7.65 -14.16 -2.64
CA LYS A 112 6.35 -14.58 -2.11
C LYS A 112 5.51 -15.25 -3.18
N LYS A 113 4.50 -15.99 -2.74
CA LYS A 113 3.57 -16.73 -3.60
C LYS A 113 2.15 -16.20 -3.41
N VAL A 114 1.34 -16.34 -4.45
CA VAL A 114 -0.09 -16.01 -4.37
C VAL A 114 -0.72 -16.74 -3.20
N ASN A 115 -1.55 -16.02 -2.46
CA ASN A 115 -2.18 -16.36 -1.19
C ASN A 115 -1.34 -16.20 0.08
N ASP A 116 -0.05 -15.88 -0.01
CA ASP A 116 0.75 -15.60 1.18
C ASP A 116 0.20 -14.36 1.93
N PRO A 117 0.15 -14.39 3.27
CA PRO A 117 0.02 -13.18 4.06
C PRO A 117 1.31 -12.37 3.94
N VAL A 118 1.17 -11.06 3.89
CA VAL A 118 2.31 -10.13 3.79
C VAL A 118 2.15 -9.01 4.82
N ARG A 119 3.28 -8.55 5.35
CA ARG A 119 3.35 -7.38 6.24
C ARG A 119 3.93 -6.18 5.52
N ARG A 120 3.57 -4.98 5.95
CA ARG A 120 4.17 -3.75 5.43
C ARG A 120 5.70 -3.81 5.54
N GLY A 121 6.39 -3.53 4.43
CA GLY A 121 7.84 -3.58 4.30
C GLY A 121 8.40 -4.96 3.98
N GLU A 122 7.57 -5.99 3.90
CA GLU A 122 8.04 -7.34 3.55
C GLU A 122 8.38 -7.42 2.05
N PRO A 123 9.59 -7.91 1.69
CA PRO A 123 9.97 -8.06 0.28
C PRO A 123 9.09 -9.06 -0.46
N ILE A 124 8.60 -8.66 -1.64
CA ILE A 124 7.71 -9.47 -2.49
C ILE A 124 8.42 -9.89 -3.77
N ILE A 125 9.12 -8.94 -4.40
CA ILE A 125 9.86 -9.17 -5.64
C ILE A 125 11.25 -8.53 -5.51
N ARG A 126 12.26 -9.25 -5.98
CA ARG A 126 13.59 -8.70 -6.29
C ARG A 126 13.74 -8.60 -7.80
N PHE A 127 14.19 -7.46 -8.31
CA PHE A 127 14.51 -7.31 -9.72
C PHE A 127 16.03 -7.12 -9.92
N ASP A 128 16.54 -7.45 -11.11
CA ASP A 128 17.94 -7.28 -11.46
C ASP A 128 18.09 -6.01 -12.31
N ARG A 129 18.73 -4.98 -11.74
CA ARG A 129 18.87 -3.68 -12.40
C ARG A 129 19.77 -3.75 -13.63
N GLN A 130 20.73 -4.67 -13.64
CA GLN A 130 21.65 -4.82 -14.76
C GLN A 130 20.96 -5.47 -15.95
N LEU A 131 20.16 -6.52 -15.72
CA LEU A 131 19.38 -7.18 -16.77
C LEU A 131 18.26 -6.29 -17.32
N LEU A 132 17.73 -5.39 -16.50
CA LEU A 132 16.63 -4.50 -16.86
C LEU A 132 17.09 -3.07 -17.21
N SER A 133 18.38 -2.85 -17.46
CA SER A 133 18.96 -1.51 -17.62
C SER A 133 18.42 -0.70 -18.80
N ALA A 134 17.74 -1.36 -19.75
CA ALA A 134 17.12 -0.72 -20.91
C ALA A 134 15.71 -0.16 -20.61
N TYR A 135 15.13 -0.51 -19.46
CA TYR A 135 13.78 -0.14 -19.08
C TYR A 135 13.79 0.94 -17.99
N ASP A 136 12.74 1.75 -17.96
CA ASP A 136 12.40 2.55 -16.79
C ASP A 136 11.97 1.58 -15.68
N LEU A 137 12.59 1.68 -14.49
CA LEU A 137 12.33 0.81 -13.34
C LEU A 137 11.50 1.50 -12.24
N THR A 138 10.87 2.62 -12.55
CA THR A 138 9.95 3.32 -11.64
C THR A 138 8.90 2.36 -11.10
N VAL A 139 8.83 2.22 -9.78
CA VAL A 139 7.88 1.34 -9.09
C VAL A 139 6.63 2.14 -8.77
N MET A 140 5.51 1.77 -9.36
CA MET A 140 4.22 2.44 -9.17
C MET A 140 3.36 1.66 -8.17
N MET A 141 2.77 2.37 -7.22
CA MET A 141 1.75 1.84 -6.30
C MET A 141 0.44 2.55 -6.57
N LEU A 142 -0.59 1.78 -6.94
CA LEU A 142 -1.93 2.30 -7.25
C LEU A 142 -2.98 1.67 -6.34
N ILE A 143 -3.96 2.47 -5.94
CA ILE A 143 -5.15 2.03 -5.22
C ILE A 143 -6.23 1.69 -6.25
N THR A 144 -6.37 0.40 -6.57
CA THR A 144 -7.28 -0.08 -7.63
C THR A 144 -8.71 -0.29 -7.12
N LYS A 145 -8.88 -0.44 -5.81
CA LYS A 145 -10.20 -0.52 -5.18
C LYS A 145 -10.17 0.03 -3.76
N ALA A 146 -10.94 1.08 -3.52
CA ALA A 146 -11.23 1.63 -2.20
C ALA A 146 -12.61 2.31 -2.22
N SER A 147 -13.40 2.17 -1.17
CA SER A 147 -14.74 2.80 -1.06
C SER A 147 -14.81 3.74 0.13
N ASN A 148 -15.24 4.99 -0.10
CA ASN A 148 -15.42 6.03 0.92
C ASN A 148 -14.13 6.37 1.68
N TRP A 149 -13.03 6.59 0.96
CA TRP A 149 -11.77 7.02 1.55
C TRP A 149 -11.37 8.38 0.98
N HIS A 150 -10.87 9.26 1.84
CA HIS A 150 -10.10 10.42 1.46
C HIS A 150 -8.62 10.10 1.64
N TRP A 151 -7.83 10.28 0.57
CA TRP A 151 -6.40 9.97 0.57
C TRP A 151 -5.56 11.23 0.54
N GLU A 152 -4.56 11.28 1.40
CA GLU A 152 -3.50 12.28 1.42
C GLU A 152 -2.19 11.61 0.98
N LYS A 153 -1.41 12.32 0.16
CA LYS A 153 -0.07 11.90 -0.27
C LYS A 153 0.98 12.77 0.42
N HIS A 154 1.99 12.14 0.99
CA HIS A 154 3.09 12.83 1.66
C HIS A 154 4.26 13.00 0.69
N LEU A 155 4.08 13.87 -0.30
CA LEU A 155 5.05 14.13 -1.38
C LEU A 155 6.14 15.15 -1.00
N ASP A 156 6.10 15.66 0.21
CA ASP A 156 7.16 16.47 0.81
C ASP A 156 8.44 15.66 1.06
N LEU A 157 8.31 14.33 1.13
CA LEU A 157 9.41 13.39 1.19
C LEU A 157 10.04 13.26 -0.22
N GLN A 158 11.18 13.91 -0.47
CA GLN A 158 11.88 13.80 -1.75
C GLN A 158 12.43 12.38 -2.01
N SER A 159 12.86 11.71 -0.95
CA SER A 159 13.33 10.33 -0.96
C SER A 159 12.77 9.58 0.25
N VAL A 160 12.52 8.29 0.08
CA VAL A 160 11.83 7.44 1.05
C VAL A 160 12.55 6.11 1.23
N LYS A 161 12.50 5.56 2.44
CA LYS A 161 12.85 4.16 2.70
C LYS A 161 11.68 3.24 2.39
N ALA A 162 11.96 1.98 2.06
CA ALA A 162 10.90 0.98 1.94
C ALA A 162 10.06 0.94 3.22
N SER A 163 8.74 0.86 3.08
CA SER A 163 7.74 0.92 4.18
C SER A 163 7.50 2.28 4.85
N GLU A 164 8.28 3.31 4.52
CA GLU A 164 8.04 4.68 5.01
C GLU A 164 6.67 5.18 4.55
N THR A 165 5.94 5.86 5.44
CA THR A 165 4.57 6.30 5.15
C THR A 165 4.55 7.34 4.04
N VAL A 166 3.93 7.00 2.90
CA VAL A 166 3.83 7.89 1.73
C VAL A 166 2.40 8.28 1.40
N MET A 167 1.42 7.53 1.90
CA MET A 167 0.01 7.91 1.81
C MET A 167 -0.76 7.53 3.08
N THR A 168 -1.68 8.39 3.48
CA THR A 168 -2.67 8.11 4.54
C THR A 168 -4.08 8.23 4.01
N GLY A 169 -4.93 7.30 4.42
CA GLY A 169 -6.35 7.30 4.12
C GLY A 169 -7.17 7.54 5.38
N GLU A 170 -8.20 8.37 5.29
CA GLU A 170 -9.28 8.46 6.27
C GLU A 170 -10.59 8.00 5.65
N ARG A 171 -11.29 7.09 6.32
CA ARG A 171 -12.62 6.67 5.88
C ARG A 171 -13.65 7.77 6.17
N LEU A 172 -14.42 8.12 5.14
CA LEU A 172 -15.53 9.07 5.15
C LEU A 172 -16.83 8.45 5.69
#